data_AF-A0AA41YXH9-F1
#
_entry.id   AF-A0AA41YXH9-F1
#
_cell.length_a   1.000
_cell.length_b   1.000
_cell.length_c   1.000
_cell.angle_alpha   90.00
_cell.angle_beta   90.00
_cell.angle_gamma   90.00
#
_symmetry.space_group_name_H-M   'P 1'
#
loop_
_entity.id
_entity.type
_entity.pdbx_description
1 polymer ?
#
loop_
_entity_poly.entity_id
_entity_poly.type
_entity_poly.pdbx_seq_one_letter_code
_entity_poly.pdbx_strand_id
1 'polypeptide(L)'
;MNAIHINATIDGDTVTTPRAEFDRIVELLEDAQDAAAADNISRKLLSGEEELLPAAFVDRALADESLVRLWREHRHLTEEMLAGQADIPVQTLYEIEQGTRESSVAVLKAIAVALQVGLDDLV
;
A
#
# COMPACT_ATOMS: atom_id res chain seq x y z
N MET A 1 14.31 -24.17 16.13
CA MET A 1 14.82 -22.95 16.79
C MET A 1 16.33 -23.08 16.92
N ASN A 2 17.09 -22.36 16.10
CA ASN A 2 18.51 -22.16 16.39
C ASN A 2 18.59 -21.09 17.47
N ALA A 3 19.20 -21.41 18.61
CA ALA A 3 19.46 -20.41 19.65
C ALA A 3 20.52 -19.43 19.13
N ILE A 4 20.26 -18.12 19.24
CA ILE A 4 21.27 -17.10 18.98
C ILE A 4 22.26 -17.14 20.15
N HIS A 5 23.50 -17.53 19.88
CA HIS A 5 24.57 -17.58 20.87
C HIS A 5 25.30 -16.24 20.91
N ILE A 6 24.98 -15.40 21.89
CA ILE A 6 25.60 -14.08 22.04
C ILE A 6 26.77 -14.17 23.02
N ASN A 7 27.98 -13.85 22.55
CA ASN A 7 29.14 -13.70 23.42
C ASN A 7 29.17 -12.28 24.00
N ALA A 8 28.79 -12.11 25.27
CA ALA A 8 28.77 -10.81 25.92
C ALA A 8 29.20 -10.85 27.38
N THR A 9 29.72 -9.72 27.84
CA THR A 9 30.01 -9.42 29.26
C THR A 9 28.88 -8.56 29.82
N ILE A 10 28.43 -8.85 31.03
CA ILE A 10 27.37 -8.10 31.72
C ILE A 10 28.01 -7.30 32.86
N ASP A 11 27.72 -6.00 32.91
CA ASP A 11 28.13 -5.10 33.99
C ASP A 11 26.93 -4.24 34.42
N GLY A 12 26.36 -4.56 35.58
CA GLY A 12 25.09 -3.98 36.04
C GLY A 12 23.98 -4.15 34.98
N ASP A 13 23.43 -3.02 34.52
CA ASP A 13 22.38 -2.96 33.49
C ASP A 13 22.93 -2.89 32.05
N THR A 14 24.24 -2.99 31.85
CA THR A 14 24.87 -2.89 30.53
C THR A 14 25.39 -4.25 30.07
N VAL A 15 25.20 -4.54 28.78
CA VAL A 15 25.74 -5.72 28.11
C VAL A 15 26.74 -5.25 27.04
N THR A 16 27.98 -5.73 27.10
CA THR A 16 29.05 -5.42 26.13
C THR A 16 29.40 -6.67 25.33
N THR A 17 29.39 -6.56 24.00
CA THR A 17 29.71 -7.64 23.07
C THR A 17 30.72 -7.16 22.02
N PRO A 18 31.54 -8.04 21.42
CA PRO A 18 32.39 -7.66 20.30
C PRO A 18 31.60 -7.00 19.17
N ARG A 19 32.19 -6.01 18.50
CA ARG A 19 31.54 -5.28 17.38
C ARG A 19 30.95 -6.23 16.33
N ALA A 20 31.71 -7.22 15.88
CA ALA A 20 31.25 -8.18 14.88
C ALA A 20 30.03 -9.01 15.33
N GLU A 21 29.89 -9.25 16.64
CA GLU A 21 28.73 -9.95 17.18
C GLU A 21 27.51 -9.03 17.24
N PHE A 22 27.70 -7.78 17.67
CA PHE A 22 26.64 -6.76 17.60
C PHE A 22 26.13 -6.57 16.18
N ASP A 23 27.03 -6.44 15.20
CA ASP A 23 26.66 -6.23 13.80
C ASP A 23 25.88 -7.44 13.25
N ARG A 24 26.27 -8.68 13.60
CA ARG A 24 25.48 -9.88 13.27
C ARG A 24 24.09 -9.89 13.90
N ILE A 25 23.96 -9.43 15.14
CA ILE A 25 22.65 -9.33 15.79
C ILE A 25 21.77 -8.32 15.07
N VAL A 26 22.32 -7.18 14.67
CA VAL A 26 21.60 -6.18 13.89
C VAL A 26 21.12 -6.76 12.56
N GLU A 27 21.99 -7.43 11.80
CA GLU A 27 21.65 -8.07 10.54
C GLU A 27 20.52 -9.11 10.72
N LEU A 28 20.61 -9.98 11.74
CA LEU A 28 19.56 -10.94 12.04
C LEU A 28 18.22 -10.30 12.44
N LEU A 29 18.26 -9.12 13.08
CA LEU A 29 17.06 -8.37 13.43
C LEU A 29 16.44 -7.71 12.20
N GLU A 30 17.25 -7.17 11.29
CA GLU A 30 16.80 -6.61 10.01
C GLU A 30 16.15 -7.70 9.15
N ASP A 31 16.81 -8.84 8.96
CA ASP A 31 16.26 -10.00 8.24
C ASP A 31 14.92 -10.48 8.84
N ALA A 32 14.83 -10.51 10.17
CA ALA A 32 13.61 -10.91 10.87
C ALA A 32 12.48 -9.89 10.68
N GLN A 33 12.80 -8.59 10.62
CA GLN A 33 11.84 -7.53 10.34
C GLN A 33 11.34 -7.61 8.89
N ASP A 34 12.23 -7.82 7.93
CA ASP A 34 11.89 -7.99 6.51
C ASP A 34 11.01 -9.22 6.29
N ALA A 35 11.34 -10.34 6.91
CA ALA A 35 10.51 -11.55 6.86
C ALA A 35 9.12 -11.30 7.46
N ALA A 36 9.04 -10.62 8.61
CA ALA A 36 7.76 -10.28 9.24
C ALA A 36 6.93 -9.31 8.38
N ALA A 37 7.56 -8.37 7.67
CA ALA A 37 6.90 -7.47 6.74
C ALA A 37 6.33 -8.23 5.52
N ALA A 38 7.11 -9.14 4.93
CA ALA A 38 6.66 -9.99 3.83
C ALA A 38 5.49 -10.91 4.24
N ASP A 39 5.55 -11.49 5.45
CA ASP A 39 4.46 -12.29 6.03
C ASP A 39 3.20 -11.44 6.24
N ASN A 40 3.34 -10.16 6.59
CA ASN A 40 2.21 -9.26 6.76
C ASN A 40 1.52 -8.96 5.42
N ILE A 41 2.29 -8.61 4.38
CA ILE A 41 1.76 -8.41 3.03
C ILE A 41 1.05 -9.68 2.54
N SER A 42 1.68 -10.85 2.73
CA SER A 42 1.09 -12.13 2.36
C SER A 42 -0.25 -12.39 3.06
N ARG A 43 -0.35 -12.03 4.35
CA ARG A 43 -1.60 -12.14 5.11
C ARG A 43 -2.69 -11.22 4.56
N LYS A 44 -2.35 -9.96 4.24
CA LYS A 44 -3.29 -8.99 3.67
C LYS A 44 -3.80 -9.41 2.29
N LEU A 45 -2.93 -9.96 1.46
CA LEU A 45 -3.32 -10.55 0.17
C LEU A 45 -4.31 -11.71 0.36
N LEU A 46 -4.06 -12.58 1.33
CA LEU A 46 -4.95 -13.71 1.63
C LEU A 46 -6.28 -13.28 2.25
N SER A 47 -6.32 -12.19 3.02
CA SER A 47 -7.56 -11.64 3.56
C SER A 47 -8.33 -10.78 2.56
N GLY A 48 -7.74 -10.45 1.42
CA GLY A 48 -8.30 -9.52 0.43
C GLY A 48 -8.27 -8.05 0.88
N GLU A 49 -7.44 -7.72 1.88
CA GLU A 49 -7.18 -6.32 2.26
C GLU A 49 -6.25 -5.65 1.24
N GLU A 50 -5.40 -6.44 0.57
CA GLU A 50 -4.59 -6.00 -0.56
C GLU A 50 -4.78 -6.93 -1.76
N GLU A 51 -4.47 -6.42 -2.94
CA GLU A 51 -4.57 -7.14 -4.20
C GLU A 51 -3.32 -6.96 -5.07
N LEU A 52 -3.05 -7.96 -5.93
CA LEU A 52 -1.99 -7.87 -6.91
C LEU A 52 -2.53 -7.19 -8.18
N LEU A 53 -1.86 -6.13 -8.61
CA LEU A 53 -2.22 -5.40 -9.82
C LEU A 53 -1.40 -5.90 -11.01
N PRO A 54 -1.98 -5.95 -12.23
CA PRO A 54 -1.22 -6.24 -13.44
C PRO A 54 -0.15 -5.18 -13.70
N ALA A 55 1.00 -5.59 -14.25
CA ALA A 55 2.08 -4.64 -14.60
C ALA A 55 1.59 -3.46 -15.47
N ALA A 56 0.70 -3.74 -16.43
CA ALA A 56 0.11 -2.71 -17.29
C ALA A 56 -0.70 -1.65 -16.52
N PHE A 57 -1.26 -1.98 -15.36
CA PHE A 57 -1.91 -0.98 -14.49
C PHE A 57 -0.86 0.00 -13.94
N VAL A 58 0.25 -0.55 -13.42
CA VAL A 58 1.35 0.22 -12.83
C VAL A 58 2.03 1.09 -13.90
N ASP A 59 2.26 0.54 -15.09
CA ASP A 59 2.87 1.28 -16.21
C ASP A 59 2.03 2.51 -16.60
N ARG A 60 0.69 2.38 -16.60
CA ARG A 60 -0.22 3.49 -16.89
C ARG A 60 -0.27 4.51 -15.75
N ALA A 61 -0.26 4.05 -14.50
CA ALA A 61 -0.20 4.95 -13.33
C ALA A 61 1.08 5.79 -13.34
N LEU A 62 2.22 5.19 -13.70
CA LEU A 62 3.51 5.89 -13.85
C LEU A 62 3.55 6.83 -15.06
N ALA A 63 2.61 6.72 -15.99
CA ALA A 63 2.46 7.61 -17.14
C ALA A 63 1.53 8.81 -16.87
N ASP A 64 1.29 9.13 -15.58
CA ASP A 64 0.40 10.20 -15.11
C ASP A 64 -1.05 10.08 -15.60
N GLU A 65 -1.52 8.86 -15.90
CA GLU A 65 -2.93 8.63 -16.17
C GLU A 65 -3.75 8.74 -14.87
N SER A 66 -5.00 9.23 -14.96
CA SER A 66 -5.89 9.39 -13.80
C SER A 66 -6.07 8.07 -13.05
N LEU A 67 -5.64 8.02 -11.78
CA LEU A 67 -5.79 6.87 -10.90
C LEU A 67 -7.27 6.46 -10.73
N VAL A 68 -8.17 7.43 -10.65
CA VAL A 68 -9.62 7.19 -10.60
C VAL A 68 -10.09 6.39 -11.81
N ARG A 69 -9.67 6.81 -13.02
CA ARG A 69 -10.01 6.11 -14.26
C ARG A 69 -9.40 4.71 -14.32
N LEU A 70 -8.13 4.58 -13.95
CA LEU A 70 -7.43 3.30 -13.95
C LEU A 70 -8.12 2.28 -13.04
N TRP A 71 -8.43 2.68 -11.81
CA TRP A 71 -9.16 1.83 -10.87
C TRP A 71 -10.57 1.50 -11.37
N ARG A 72 -11.29 2.47 -11.94
CA ARG A 72 -12.61 2.24 -12.54
C ARG A 72 -12.56 1.17 -13.63
N GLU A 73 -11.62 1.29 -14.56
CA GLU A 73 -11.42 0.31 -15.64
C GLU A 73 -10.99 -1.07 -15.11
N HIS A 74 -10.12 -1.10 -14.10
CA HIS A 74 -9.68 -2.31 -13.42
C HIS A 74 -10.84 -3.05 -12.74
N ARG A 75 -11.78 -2.31 -12.15
CA ARG A 75 -13.03 -2.85 -11.57
C ARG A 75 -14.16 -3.03 -12.60
N HIS A 76 -13.89 -2.77 -13.88
CA HIS A 76 -14.84 -2.92 -15.00
C HIS A 76 -16.13 -2.10 -14.86
N LEU A 77 -16.03 -0.90 -14.27
CA LEU A 77 -17.17 0.01 -14.09
C LEU A 77 -17.24 1.03 -15.25
N THR A 78 -18.47 1.39 -15.66
CA THR A 78 -18.67 2.57 -16.50
C THR A 78 -18.63 3.85 -15.65
N GLU A 79 -18.47 5.01 -16.28
CA GLU A 79 -18.51 6.29 -15.57
C GLU A 79 -19.86 6.47 -14.84
N GLU A 80 -20.97 6.10 -15.47
CA GLU A 80 -22.29 6.19 -14.85
C GLU A 80 -22.43 5.26 -13.64
N MET A 81 -21.85 4.06 -13.71
CA MET A 81 -21.88 3.12 -12.59
C MET A 81 -21.09 3.65 -11.39
N LEU A 82 -19.86 4.12 -11.61
CA LEU A 82 -19.02 4.64 -10.54
C LEU A 82 -19.62 5.93 -9.94
N ALA A 83 -20.05 6.85 -10.79
CA ALA A 83 -20.68 8.09 -10.34
C ALA A 83 -21.95 7.83 -9.51
N GLY A 84 -22.77 6.87 -9.95
CA GLY A 84 -23.94 6.43 -9.20
C GLY A 84 -23.60 5.78 -7.85
N GLN A 85 -22.56 4.94 -7.79
CA GLN A 85 -22.10 4.33 -6.54
C GLN A 85 -21.49 5.33 -5.56
N ALA A 86 -20.78 6.35 -6.07
CA ALA A 86 -20.19 7.41 -5.27
C ALA A 86 -21.16 8.57 -4.95
N ASP A 87 -22.41 8.50 -5.43
CA ASP A 87 -23.44 9.55 -5.29
C ASP A 87 -22.96 10.93 -5.76
N ILE A 88 -22.32 10.96 -6.93
CA ILE A 88 -21.85 12.19 -7.59
C ILE A 88 -22.41 12.32 -9.01
N PRO A 89 -22.49 13.55 -9.56
CA PRO A 89 -22.86 13.72 -10.97
C PRO A 89 -21.82 13.07 -11.90
N VAL A 90 -22.28 12.38 -12.95
CA VAL A 90 -21.41 11.74 -13.96
C VAL A 90 -20.43 12.76 -14.57
N GLN A 91 -20.91 13.98 -14.86
CA GLN A 91 -20.08 15.06 -15.38
C GLN A 91 -18.91 15.42 -14.43
N THR A 92 -19.15 15.38 -13.12
CA THR A 92 -18.10 15.63 -12.12
C THR A 92 -17.05 14.53 -12.17
N LEU A 93 -17.45 13.26 -12.29
CA LEU A 93 -16.50 12.15 -12.43
C LEU A 93 -15.66 12.30 -13.70
N TYR A 94 -16.28 12.60 -14.83
CA TYR A 94 -15.59 12.82 -16.11
C TYR A 94 -14.53 13.94 -15.99
N GLU A 95 -14.88 15.08 -15.38
CA GLU A 95 -13.95 16.20 -15.19
C GLU A 95 -12.74 15.84 -14.31
N ILE A 96 -12.96 14.98 -13.31
CA ILE A 96 -11.92 14.43 -12.44
C ILE A 96 -11.01 13.47 -13.22
N GLU A 97 -11.59 12.55 -14.02
CA GLU A 97 -10.81 11.61 -14.83
C GLU A 97 -9.98 12.30 -15.91
N GLN A 98 -10.43 13.45 -16.41
CA GLN A 98 -9.67 14.28 -17.36
C GLN A 98 -8.63 15.19 -16.68
N GLY A 99 -8.60 15.26 -15.34
CA GLY A 99 -7.71 16.18 -14.60
C GLY A 99 -8.09 17.66 -14.75
N THR A 100 -9.29 17.95 -15.27
CA THR A 100 -9.76 19.33 -15.53
C THR A 100 -10.36 20.01 -14.30
N ARG A 101 -10.60 19.23 -13.23
CA ARG A 101 -11.20 19.69 -11.99
C ARG A 101 -10.48 19.09 -10.79
N GLU A 102 -10.07 19.95 -9.86
CA GLU A 102 -9.66 19.51 -8.52
C GLU A 102 -10.88 18.97 -7.76
N SER A 103 -10.81 17.71 -7.34
CA SER A 103 -11.83 17.10 -6.49
C SER A 103 -11.58 17.41 -5.03
N SER A 104 -12.64 17.68 -4.28
CA SER A 104 -12.54 17.76 -2.82
C SER A 104 -12.20 16.39 -2.23
N VAL A 105 -11.55 16.37 -1.07
CA VAL A 105 -11.25 15.14 -0.32
C VAL A 105 -12.53 14.33 -0.03
N ALA A 106 -13.66 15.00 0.18
CA ALA A 106 -14.95 14.32 0.40
C ALA A 106 -15.41 13.53 -0.82
N VAL A 107 -15.25 14.10 -2.03
CA VAL A 107 -15.58 13.43 -3.29
C VAL A 107 -14.63 12.26 -3.55
N LEU A 108 -13.32 12.46 -3.36
CA LEU A 108 -12.35 11.37 -3.51
C LEU A 108 -12.60 10.22 -2.54
N LYS A 109 -12.98 10.51 -1.29
CA LYS A 109 -13.38 9.47 -0.33
C LYS A 109 -14.60 8.68 -0.80
N ALA A 110 -15.60 9.33 -1.36
CA ALA A 110 -16.78 8.65 -1.89
C ALA A 110 -16.41 7.74 -3.07
N ILE A 111 -15.55 8.22 -3.97
CA ILE A 111 -15.02 7.45 -5.10
C ILE A 111 -14.19 6.26 -4.60
N ALA A 112 -13.28 6.45 -3.64
CA ALA A 112 -12.45 5.39 -3.08
C ALA A 112 -13.29 4.28 -2.44
N VAL A 113 -14.35 4.64 -1.71
CA VAL A 113 -15.30 3.68 -1.13
C VAL A 113 -16.05 2.91 -2.21
N ALA A 114 -16.52 3.59 -3.26
CA ALA A 114 -17.20 2.93 -4.39
C ALA A 114 -16.26 1.98 -5.15
N LEU A 115 -14.99 2.36 -5.29
CA LEU A 115 -13.93 1.54 -5.89
C LEU A 115 -13.35 0.50 -4.92
N GLN A 116 -13.73 0.48 -3.64
CA GLN A 116 -13.14 -0.39 -2.62
C GLN A 116 -11.60 -0.35 -2.61
N VAL A 117 -11.06 0.87 -2.54
CA VAL A 117 -9.62 1.15 -2.40
C VAL A 117 -9.40 2.18 -1.31
N GLY A 118 -8.15 2.37 -0.89
CA GLY A 118 -7.75 3.45 0.01
C GLY A 118 -7.87 4.81 -0.68
N LEU A 119 -7.96 5.88 0.12
CA LEU A 119 -7.88 7.25 -0.43
C LEU A 119 -6.51 7.50 -1.07
N ASP A 120 -5.45 6.94 -0.48
CA ASP A 120 -4.07 7.08 -0.94
C ASP A 120 -3.84 6.40 -2.31
N ASP A 121 -4.76 5.52 -2.74
CA ASP A 121 -4.70 4.90 -4.07
C ASP A 121 -5.20 5.83 -5.19
N LEU A 122 -5.69 7.04 -4.85
CA LEU A 122 -6.27 8.02 -5.78
C LEU A 122 -5.54 9.38 -5.82
N VAL A 123 -4.45 9.57 -5.06
CA VAL A 123 -3.75 10.87 -4.91
C VAL A 123 -2.25 10.79 -5.07
#